data_AF-A0A8T0ESA4-F1
#
_entry.id   AF-A0A8T0ESA4-F1
#
_cell.length_a   1.000
_cell.length_b   1.000
_cell.length_c   1.000
_cell.angle_alpha   90.00
_cell.angle_beta   90.00
_cell.angle_gamma   90.00
#
_symmetry.space_group_name_H-M   'P 1'
#
loop_
_entity.id
_entity.type
_entity.pdbx_description
1 polymer ?
#
loop_
_entity_poly.entity_id
_entity_poly.type
_entity_poly.pdbx_seq_one_letter_code
_entity_poly.pdbx_strand_id
1 'polypeptide(L)'
;MMPTKENSLEENVLPFETDYLPDFVLKKAVVELNETSENKVQMLESLKELASDLEKIADFIFEDDFLRVFLRYSKYNISKAFAQLRNFVHFRRKYDWLFESIPEEYFVTKKSTEFFSVLPYRDSHGCTLVLLELGK
;
A
#
# COMPACT_ATOMS: atom_id res chain seq x y z
N MET A 1 -13.87 -11.29 45.27
CA MET A 1 -13.83 -11.59 43.82
C MET A 1 -13.16 -10.39 43.17
N MET A 2 -11.93 -10.54 42.70
CA MET A 2 -11.22 -9.42 42.06
C MET A 2 -11.88 -9.11 40.71
N PRO A 3 -11.98 -7.83 40.31
CA PRO A 3 -12.36 -7.52 38.94
C PRO A 3 -11.25 -8.04 38.03
N THR A 4 -11.59 -8.99 37.16
CA THR A 4 -10.78 -9.39 36.02
C THR A 4 -10.48 -8.13 35.22
N LYS A 5 -9.20 -7.84 34.98
CA LYS A 5 -8.78 -6.85 34.01
C LYS A 5 -9.44 -7.22 32.68
N GLU A 6 -10.47 -6.48 32.27
CA GLU A 6 -10.78 -6.25 30.87
C GLU A 6 -9.55 -5.56 30.28
N ASN A 7 -8.58 -6.36 29.86
CA ASN A 7 -7.49 -5.91 29.03
C ASN A 7 -7.67 -6.62 27.70
N SER A 8 -8.47 -6.04 26.81
CA SER A 8 -8.78 -6.67 25.54
C SER A 8 -9.00 -5.61 24.46
N LEU A 9 -8.02 -5.52 23.57
CA LEU A 9 -8.01 -4.84 22.27
C LEU A 9 -7.76 -3.32 22.26
N GLU A 10 -8.35 -2.52 23.15
CA GLU A 10 -8.25 -1.05 23.03
C GLU A 10 -6.82 -0.50 23.27
N GLU A 11 -5.99 -1.15 24.07
CA GLU A 11 -4.62 -0.68 24.35
C GLU A 11 -3.61 -0.93 23.20
N ASN A 12 -3.95 -1.69 22.16
CA ASN A 12 -2.98 -2.16 21.15
C ASN A 12 -3.37 -1.90 19.68
N VAL A 13 -4.39 -1.08 19.43
CA VAL A 13 -4.82 -0.74 18.06
C VAL A 13 -4.66 0.76 17.80
N LEU A 14 -4.34 1.10 16.56
CA LEU A 14 -4.22 2.49 16.11
C LEU A 14 -5.48 2.88 15.31
N PRO A 15 -5.85 4.17 15.26
CA PRO A 15 -6.97 4.59 14.42
C PRO A 15 -6.68 4.33 12.93
N PHE A 16 -7.72 4.00 12.15
CA PHE A 16 -7.56 3.77 10.71
C PHE A 16 -7.09 5.01 9.96
N GLU A 17 -7.71 6.15 10.24
CA GLU A 17 -7.28 7.47 9.74
C GLU A 17 -6.44 8.17 10.81
N THR A 18 -5.32 8.72 10.38
CA THR A 18 -4.45 9.52 11.22
C THR A 18 -3.87 10.64 10.37
N ASP A 19 -3.83 11.84 10.95
CA ASP A 19 -3.30 13.06 10.37
C ASP A 19 -1.77 13.19 10.58
N TYR A 20 -1.15 12.22 11.25
CA TYR A 20 0.28 12.17 11.49
C TYR A 20 0.83 10.74 11.38
N LEU A 21 2.15 10.62 11.25
CA LEU A 21 2.85 9.33 11.32
C LEU A 21 3.55 9.19 12.68
N PRO A 22 3.24 8.17 13.50
CA PRO A 22 3.94 7.95 14.76
C PRO A 22 5.45 7.75 14.56
N ASP A 23 6.26 8.25 15.50
CA ASP A 23 7.72 8.19 15.44
C ASP A 23 8.27 6.77 15.22
N PHE A 24 7.65 5.76 15.84
CA PHE A 24 8.10 4.38 15.71
C PHE A 24 7.94 3.87 14.27
N VAL A 25 6.91 4.31 13.53
CA VAL A 25 6.68 3.97 12.12
C VAL A 25 7.75 4.62 11.25
N LEU A 26 8.05 5.90 11.49
CA LEU A 26 9.11 6.63 10.78
C LEU A 26 10.48 5.98 10.99
N LYS A 27 10.81 5.61 12.23
CA LYS A 27 12.05 4.90 12.56
C LYS A 27 12.11 3.52 11.89
N LYS A 28 11.00 2.78 11.90
CA LYS A 28 10.88 1.48 11.23
C LYS A 28 11.14 1.59 9.72
N ALA A 29 10.60 2.61 9.06
CA ALA A 29 10.82 2.83 7.63
C ALA A 29 12.32 3.07 7.30
N VAL A 30 13.02 3.86 8.12
CA VAL A 30 14.47 4.08 7.95
C VAL A 30 15.23 2.77 8.14
N VAL A 31 14.98 2.05 9.23
CA VAL A 31 15.74 0.84 9.60
C VAL A 31 15.46 -0.34 8.65
N GLU A 32 14.19 -0.60 8.33
CA GLU A 32 13.80 -1.80 7.60
C GLU A 32 13.78 -1.61 6.08
N LEU A 33 13.53 -0.38 5.61
CA LEU A 33 13.35 -0.05 4.20
C LEU A 33 14.46 0.82 3.62
N ASN A 34 15.41 1.30 4.44
CA ASN A 34 16.43 2.26 4.03
C ASN A 34 15.83 3.59 3.49
N GLU A 35 14.67 3.99 4.03
CA GLU A 35 13.94 5.20 3.62
C GLU A 35 14.51 6.46 4.28
N THR A 36 15.76 6.82 3.96
CA THR A 36 16.39 8.08 4.42
C THR A 36 15.93 9.28 3.59
N SER A 37 16.16 10.50 4.09
CA SER A 37 15.83 11.73 3.36
C SER A 37 16.53 11.80 2.01
N GLU A 38 17.77 11.33 1.92
CA GLU A 38 18.57 11.27 0.70
C GLU A 38 17.99 10.24 -0.28
N ASN A 39 17.73 9.01 0.19
CA ASN A 39 17.19 7.94 -0.66
C ASN A 39 15.79 8.28 -1.18
N LYS A 40 14.97 8.98 -0.39
CA LYS A 40 13.64 9.47 -0.80
C LYS A 40 13.66 10.34 -2.05
N VAL A 41 14.72 11.11 -2.24
CA VAL A 41 14.91 12.00 -3.39
C VAL A 41 15.65 11.26 -4.49
N GLN A 42 16.84 10.72 -4.18
CA GLN A 42 17.72 10.11 -5.17
C GLN A 42 17.06 8.92 -5.88
N MET A 43 16.45 7.99 -5.14
CA MET A 43 15.88 6.79 -5.75
C MET A 43 14.58 7.08 -6.51
N LEU A 44 13.86 8.14 -6.14
CA LEU A 44 12.67 8.56 -6.87
C LEU A 44 13.05 9.13 -8.24
N GLU A 45 14.03 10.04 -8.29
CA GLU A 45 14.52 10.59 -9.54
C GLU A 45 15.12 9.49 -10.43
N SER A 46 15.95 8.60 -9.88
CA SER A 46 16.48 7.46 -10.65
C SER A 46 15.38 6.54 -11.18
N LEU A 47 14.29 6.32 -10.43
CA LEU A 47 13.19 5.48 -10.91
C LEU A 47 12.38 6.16 -12.03
N LYS A 48 12.20 7.48 -11.96
CA LYS A 48 11.58 8.27 -13.03
C LYS A 48 12.41 8.22 -14.30
N GLU A 49 13.72 8.45 -14.21
CA GLU A 49 14.65 8.37 -15.35
C GLU A 49 14.55 7.01 -16.06
N LEU A 50 14.68 5.91 -15.30
CA LEU A 50 14.55 4.56 -15.84
C LEU A 50 13.18 4.27 -16.47
N ALA A 51 12.12 4.85 -15.92
CA ALA A 51 10.76 4.70 -16.44
C ALA A 51 10.56 5.47 -17.75
N SER A 52 11.15 6.66 -17.88
CA SER A 52 11.12 7.48 -19.10
C SER A 52 11.93 6.88 -20.24
N ASP A 53 13.06 6.23 -19.93
CA ASP A 53 13.94 5.64 -20.95
C ASP A 53 13.36 4.38 -21.60
N LEU A 54 12.40 3.72 -20.97
CA LEU A 54 11.81 2.48 -21.48
C LEU A 54 10.51 2.78 -22.22
N GLU A 55 10.51 2.69 -23.55
CA GLU A 55 9.33 2.90 -24.42
C GLU A 55 8.06 2.18 -23.93
N LYS A 56 8.22 0.99 -23.33
CA LYS A 56 7.09 0.20 -22.81
C LYS A 56 6.44 0.76 -21.55
N ILE A 57 7.11 1.68 -20.86
CA ILE A 57 6.66 2.34 -19.63
C ILE A 57 6.34 3.81 -19.90
N ALA A 58 7.03 4.45 -20.85
CA ALA A 58 6.93 5.88 -21.16
C ALA A 58 5.49 6.38 -21.45
N ASP A 59 4.60 5.53 -21.93
CA ASP A 59 3.18 5.89 -22.16
C ASP A 59 2.37 6.08 -20.86
N PHE A 60 2.90 5.68 -19.71
CA PHE A 60 2.26 5.85 -18.41
C PHE A 60 2.81 7.07 -17.69
N ILE A 61 1.89 7.90 -17.19
CA ILE A 61 2.21 8.98 -16.27
C ILE A 61 2.01 8.44 -14.85
N PHE A 62 3.07 8.46 -14.06
CA PHE A 62 3.03 8.04 -12.66
C PHE A 62 3.22 9.23 -11.74
N GLU A 63 2.34 9.35 -10.76
CA GLU A 63 2.52 10.27 -9.64
C GLU A 63 3.65 9.79 -8.72
N ASP A 64 4.34 10.73 -8.08
CA ASP A 64 5.48 10.44 -7.19
C ASP A 64 5.10 9.48 -6.08
N ASP A 65 3.92 9.67 -5.47
CA ASP A 65 3.44 8.80 -4.39
C ASP A 65 3.20 7.37 -4.85
N PHE A 66 2.79 7.19 -6.12
CA PHE A 66 2.64 5.86 -6.70
C PHE A 66 4.00 5.18 -6.91
N LEU A 67 5.01 5.91 -7.41
CA LEU A 67 6.37 5.39 -7.55
C LEU A 67 7.00 5.04 -6.20
N ARG A 68 6.73 5.83 -5.15
CA ARG A 68 7.19 5.57 -3.78
C ARG A 68 6.72 4.22 -3.24
N VAL A 69 5.56 3.71 -3.67
CA VAL A 69 5.08 2.37 -3.26
C VAL A 69 6.07 1.28 -3.70
N PHE A 70 6.56 1.34 -4.94
CA PHE A 70 7.53 0.37 -5.46
C PHE A 70 8.90 0.50 -4.77
N LEU A 71 9.32 1.73 -4.47
CA LEU A 71 10.55 1.99 -3.72
C LEU A 71 10.48 1.41 -2.31
N ARG A 72 9.40 1.67 -1.56
CA ARG A 72 9.19 1.12 -0.21
C ARG A 72 9.14 -0.40 -0.22
N TYR A 73 8.37 -0.99 -1.13
CA TYR A 73 8.30 -2.44 -1.30
C TYR A 73 9.68 -3.06 -1.57
N SER A 74 10.50 -2.35 -2.34
CA SER A 74 11.84 -2.79 -2.71
C SER A 74 12.93 -2.40 -1.71
N LYS A 75 12.57 -1.81 -0.57
CA LYS A 75 13.52 -1.29 0.43
C LYS A 75 14.53 -0.33 -0.18
N TYR A 76 14.04 0.55 -1.06
CA TYR A 76 14.83 1.52 -1.82
C TYR A 76 15.93 0.90 -2.69
N ASN A 77 15.82 -0.38 -3.05
CA ASN A 77 16.66 -0.99 -4.08
C ASN A 77 16.11 -0.67 -5.47
N ILE A 78 16.84 0.16 -6.23
CA ILE A 78 16.38 0.67 -7.52
C ILE A 78 16.11 -0.42 -8.56
N SER A 79 16.99 -1.42 -8.67
CA SER A 79 16.83 -2.51 -9.64
C SER A 79 15.59 -3.36 -9.37
N LYS A 80 15.30 -3.63 -8.10
CA LYS A 80 14.07 -4.33 -7.67
C LYS A 80 12.83 -3.46 -7.91
N ALA A 81 12.89 -2.17 -7.57
CA ALA A 81 11.76 -1.25 -7.76
C ALA A 81 11.38 -1.14 -9.24
N PHE A 82 12.37 -0.96 -10.10
CA PHE A 82 12.15 -0.90 -11.54
C PHE A 82 11.59 -2.21 -12.12
N ALA A 83 12.10 -3.36 -11.67
CA ALA A 83 11.56 -4.66 -12.07
C ALA A 83 10.07 -4.80 -11.67
N GLN A 84 9.68 -4.35 -10.47
CA GLN A 84 8.29 -4.39 -10.02
C GLN A 84 7.40 -3.41 -10.79
N LEU A 85 7.87 -2.19 -11.07
CA LEU A 85 7.14 -1.23 -11.90
C LEU A 85 6.87 -1.79 -13.30
N ARG A 86 7.88 -2.42 -13.92
CA ARG A 86 7.72 -3.09 -15.22
C ARG A 86 6.70 -4.22 -15.17
N ASN A 87 6.72 -5.02 -14.11
CA ASN A 87 5.74 -6.09 -13.91
C ASN A 87 4.32 -5.54 -13.76
N PHE A 88 4.15 -4.43 -13.01
CA PHE A 88 2.87 -3.74 -12.88
C PHE A 88 2.37 -3.23 -14.23
N VAL A 89 3.21 -2.57 -15.02
CA VAL A 89 2.85 -2.10 -16.37
C VAL A 89 2.44 -3.25 -17.28
N HIS A 90 3.20 -4.35 -17.26
CA HIS A 90 2.85 -5.55 -18.02
C HIS A 90 1.50 -6.14 -17.57
N PHE A 91 1.27 -6.26 -16.26
CA PHE A 91 0.01 -6.72 -15.69
C PHE A 91 -1.16 -5.84 -16.12
N ARG A 92 -1.01 -4.52 -16.02
CA ARG A 92 -2.03 -3.54 -16.40
C ARG A 92 -2.37 -3.60 -17.89
N ARG A 93 -1.38 -3.79 -18.77
CA ARG A 93 -1.63 -3.96 -20.21
C ARG A 93 -2.27 -5.30 -20.54
N LYS A 94 -1.85 -6.37 -19.86
CA LYS A 94 -2.30 -7.73 -20.15
C LYS A 94 -3.73 -7.98 -19.66
N TYR A 95 -4.13 -7.34 -18.57
CA TYR A 95 -5.43 -7.48 -17.94
C TYR A 95 -6.09 -6.10 -17.78
N ASP A 96 -6.12 -5.33 -18.87
CA ASP A 96 -6.72 -3.98 -18.92
C ASP A 96 -8.18 -3.95 -18.43
N TRP A 97 -8.95 -4.99 -18.77
CA TRP A 97 -10.33 -5.19 -18.31
C TRP A 97 -10.49 -5.19 -16.78
N LEU A 98 -9.46 -5.56 -16.00
CA LEU A 98 -9.50 -5.48 -14.52
C LEU A 98 -9.48 -4.03 -14.01
N PHE A 99 -9.05 -3.09 -14.85
CA PHE A 99 -8.90 -1.68 -14.51
C PHE A 99 -9.97 -0.80 -15.16
N GLU A 100 -10.93 -1.41 -15.84
CA GLU A 100 -12.15 -0.73 -16.28
C GLU A 100 -13.02 -0.34 -15.07
N SER A 101 -13.73 0.77 -15.16
CA SER A 101 -14.57 1.23 -14.05
C SER A 101 -15.72 0.27 -13.83
N ILE A 102 -15.88 -0.21 -12.59
CA ILE A 102 -17.03 -0.99 -12.18
C ILE A 102 -18.20 -0.02 -11.91
N PRO A 103 -19.38 -0.22 -12.51
CA PRO A 103 -20.53 0.65 -12.24
C PRO A 103 -20.96 0.58 -10.77
N GLU A 104 -21.31 1.74 -10.18
CA GLU A 104 -21.60 1.88 -8.74
C GLU A 104 -22.72 0.94 -8.26
N GLU A 105 -23.72 0.70 -9.12
CA GLU A 105 -24.82 -0.24 -8.87
C GLU A 105 -24.35 -1.65 -8.49
N TYR A 106 -23.18 -2.10 -8.95
CA TYR A 106 -22.63 -3.41 -8.62
C TYR A 106 -22.20 -3.50 -7.16
N PHE A 107 -21.83 -2.39 -6.53
CA PHE A 107 -21.43 -2.37 -5.12
C PHE A 107 -22.63 -2.42 -4.17
N VAL A 108 -23.78 -1.89 -4.60
CA VAL A 108 -25.01 -1.84 -3.81
C VAL A 108 -25.87 -3.10 -3.99
N THR A 109 -25.92 -3.64 -5.22
CA THR A 109 -26.88 -4.70 -5.57
C THR A 109 -26.33 -6.11 -5.38
N LYS A 110 -25.00 -6.30 -5.34
CA LYS A 110 -24.39 -7.63 -5.26
C LYS A 110 -23.88 -7.94 -3.87
N LYS A 111 -24.47 -8.94 -3.21
CA LYS A 111 -23.96 -9.51 -1.94
C LYS A 111 -22.52 -10.01 -2.01
N SER A 112 -21.99 -10.28 -3.20
CA SER A 112 -20.56 -10.61 -3.38
C SER A 112 -19.63 -9.45 -2.99
N THR A 113 -20.11 -8.28 -2.62
CA THR A 113 -19.29 -7.22 -2.02
C THR A 113 -19.21 -7.30 -0.50
N GLU A 114 -20.02 -8.15 0.15
CA GLU A 114 -20.13 -8.24 1.62
C GLU A 114 -19.11 -9.20 2.27
N PHE A 115 -18.31 -9.95 1.49
CA PHE A 115 -17.32 -10.89 2.06
C PHE A 115 -16.01 -10.23 2.50
N PHE A 116 -15.80 -8.96 2.18
CA PHE A 116 -14.59 -8.20 2.50
C PHE A 116 -14.98 -6.92 3.25
N SER A 117 -14.32 -6.66 4.38
CA SER A 117 -14.49 -5.41 5.13
C SER A 117 -13.16 -4.91 5.64
N VAL A 118 -12.93 -3.59 5.52
CA VAL A 118 -11.79 -2.93 6.16
C VAL A 118 -12.23 -2.49 7.55
N LEU A 119 -11.52 -2.93 8.59
CA LEU A 119 -11.86 -2.55 9.96
C LEU A 119 -11.43 -1.09 10.23
N PRO A 120 -12.14 -0.36 11.11
CA PRO A 120 -11.83 1.04 11.42
C PRO A 120 -10.59 1.22 12.32
N TYR A 121 -9.74 0.20 12.40
CA TYR A 121 -8.54 0.17 13.21
C TYR A 121 -7.36 -0.41 12.41
N ARG A 122 -6.17 -0.05 12.86
CA ARG A 122 -4.89 -0.64 12.46
C ARG A 122 -4.33 -1.46 13.60
N ASP A 123 -3.51 -2.45 13.27
CA ASP A 123 -2.75 -3.17 14.30
C ASP A 123 -1.71 -2.27 14.99
N SER A 124 -1.05 -2.81 16.01
CA SER A 124 0.02 -2.13 16.75
C SER A 124 1.24 -1.75 15.90
N HIS A 125 1.34 -2.27 14.68
CA HIS A 125 2.40 -1.96 13.71
C HIS A 125 1.95 -1.00 12.61
N GLY A 126 0.68 -0.55 12.63
CA GLY A 126 0.10 0.34 11.64
C GLY A 126 -0.50 -0.35 10.41
N CYS A 127 -0.56 -1.68 10.38
CA CYS A 127 -1.14 -2.44 9.27
C CYS A 127 -2.66 -2.28 9.22
N THR A 128 -3.20 -2.13 8.01
CA THR A 128 -4.66 -2.18 7.77
C THR A 128 -5.19 -3.57 8.08
N LEU A 129 -6.26 -3.64 8.89
CA LEU A 129 -6.94 -4.89 9.19
C LEU A 129 -8.07 -5.12 8.18
N VAL A 130 -8.02 -6.26 7.50
CA VAL A 130 -9.02 -6.71 6.52
C VAL A 130 -9.68 -7.97 7.05
N LEU A 131 -11.01 -7.97 7.13
CA LEU A 131 -11.83 -9.13 7.44
C LEU A 131 -12.34 -9.76 6.15
N LEU A 132 -12.08 -11.06 5.99
CA LEU A 132 -12.59 -11.89 4.90
C LEU A 132 -13.55 -12.95 5.46
N GLU A 133 -14.83 -12.89 5.08
CA GLU A 133 -15.88 -13.80 5.54
C GLU A 133 -16.26 -14.78 4.42
N LEU A 134 -15.44 -15.81 4.20
CA LEU A 134 -15.58 -16.76 3.09
C LEU A 134 -16.73 -17.79 3.25
N GLY A 135 -17.58 -17.66 4.27
CA GLY A 135 -18.63 -18.63 4.62
C GLY A 135 -20.00 -18.03 4.90
N LYS A 136 -20.20 -16.75 4.58
CA LYS A 136 -21.51 -16.08 4.62
C LYS A 136 -22.24 -16.19 3.29
#